data_AF-A0A5P9H365-F1
#
_entry.id   AF-A0A5P9H365-F1
#
_cell.length_a   1.000
_cell.length_b   1.000
_cell.length_c   1.000
_cell.angle_alpha   90.00
_cell.angle_beta   90.00
_cell.angle_gamma   90.00
#
_symmetry.space_group_name_H-M   'P 1'
#
loop_
_entity.id
_entity.type
_entity.pdbx_description
1 polymer ?
#
loop_
_entity_poly.entity_id
_entity_poly.type
_entity_poly.pdbx_seq_one_letter_code
_entity_poly.pdbx_strand_id
1 'polypeptide(L)'
;MCSTTLRALYAVLYSFVAIILVMAFWLVLSTDLIMRPTAIHYDDRKVTFVRETPFGEVWGVWSTEIRVTGTGEECPSGRNRALYQVKDDNTVTYYLGPWADRCLEQGPPLVIVDTWQALLFGVIPLRPVRITTVIEIAE
;
A
#
# COMPACT_ATOMS: atom_id res chain seq x y z
N MET A 1 -1.00 -55.19 -0.71
CA MET A 1 -0.01 -54.18 -1.15
C MET A 1 -0.58 -53.08 -2.06
N CYS A 2 -1.74 -53.25 -2.71
CA CYS A 2 -2.29 -52.25 -3.66
C CYS A 2 -3.04 -51.05 -3.00
N SER A 3 -3.55 -51.20 -1.77
CA SER A 3 -4.35 -50.16 -1.09
C SER A 3 -3.52 -48.98 -0.56
N THR A 4 -2.30 -49.25 -0.09
CA THR A 4 -1.40 -48.22 0.48
C THR A 4 -0.80 -47.30 -0.58
N THR A 5 -0.46 -47.82 -1.76
CA THR A 5 0.07 -47.03 -2.88
C THR A 5 -1.00 -46.10 -3.47
N LEU A 6 -2.24 -46.58 -3.57
CA LEU A 6 -3.37 -45.78 -4.03
C LEU A 6 -3.68 -44.61 -3.07
N ARG A 7 -3.69 -44.88 -1.76
CA ARG A 7 -3.87 -43.83 -0.73
C ARG A 7 -2.75 -42.79 -0.77
N ALA A 8 -1.51 -43.23 -0.98
CA ALA A 8 -0.37 -42.32 -1.11
C ALA A 8 -0.50 -41.41 -2.35
N LEU A 9 -0.91 -41.95 -3.50
CA LEU A 9 -1.16 -41.16 -4.72
C LEU A 9 -2.27 -40.12 -4.52
N TYR A 10 -3.38 -40.50 -3.88
CA TYR A 10 -4.45 -39.55 -3.57
C TYR A 10 -3.99 -38.47 -2.59
N ALA A 11 -3.23 -38.82 -1.55
CA ALA A 11 -2.70 -37.85 -0.60
C ALA A 11 -1.79 -36.82 -1.28
N VAL A 12 -0.92 -37.25 -2.19
CA VAL A 12 -0.07 -36.36 -2.99
C VAL A 12 -0.91 -35.45 -3.88
N LEU A 13 -1.89 -36.00 -4.59
CA LEU A 13 -2.79 -35.22 -5.46
C LEU A 13 -3.57 -34.16 -4.67
N TYR A 14 -4.18 -34.53 -3.54
CA TYR A 14 -4.92 -33.60 -2.70
C TYR A 14 -4.02 -32.50 -2.12
N SER A 15 -2.80 -32.85 -1.72
CA SER A 15 -1.82 -31.88 -1.23
C SER A 15 -1.47 -30.87 -2.33
N PHE A 16 -1.28 -31.34 -3.56
CA PHE A 16 -0.99 -30.47 -4.70
C PHE A 16 -2.16 -29.53 -5.02
N VAL A 17 -3.39 -30.05 -5.03
CA VAL A 17 -4.60 -29.24 -5.22
C VAL A 17 -4.74 -28.20 -4.11
N ALA A 18 -4.51 -28.58 -2.84
CA ALA A 18 -4.58 -27.67 -1.71
C ALA A 18 -3.56 -26.53 -1.83
N ILE A 19 -2.31 -26.83 -2.23
CA ILE A 19 -1.28 -25.82 -2.47
C ILE A 19 -1.71 -24.86 -3.58
N ILE A 20 -2.24 -25.38 -4.69
CA ILE A 20 -2.75 -24.54 -5.79
C ILE A 20 -3.87 -23.63 -5.30
N LEU A 21 -4.83 -24.15 -4.53
CA LEU A 21 -5.94 -23.36 -4.02
C LEU A 21 -5.46 -22.26 -3.06
N VAL A 22 -4.52 -22.57 -2.17
CA VAL A 22 -3.93 -21.58 -1.25
C VAL A 22 -3.18 -20.50 -2.03
N MET A 23 -2.37 -20.87 -3.03
CA MET A 23 -1.67 -19.88 -3.86
C MET A 23 -2.63 -19.06 -4.71
N ALA A 24 -3.67 -19.67 -5.27
CA ALA A 24 -4.68 -18.96 -6.05
C ALA A 24 -5.44 -17.96 -5.16
N PHE A 25 -5.85 -18.38 -3.97
CA PHE A 25 -6.47 -17.50 -2.98
C PHE A 25 -5.56 -16.33 -2.59
N TRP A 26 -4.29 -16.62 -2.34
CA TRP A 26 -3.26 -15.63 -2.04
C TRP A 26 -3.05 -14.62 -3.17
N LEU A 27 -3.09 -15.06 -4.42
CA LEU A 27 -2.94 -14.20 -5.59
C LEU A 27 -4.15 -13.28 -5.82
N VAL A 28 -5.34 -13.72 -5.39
CA VAL A 28 -6.60 -12.97 -5.51
C VAL A 28 -6.79 -11.98 -4.36
N LEU A 29 -6.26 -12.27 -3.17
CA LEU A 29 -6.29 -11.36 -2.01
C LEU A 29 -5.18 -10.29 -2.10
N SER A 30 -5.49 -9.22 -2.81
CA SER A 30 -4.69 -8.01 -2.81
C SER A 30 -5.02 -7.10 -1.62
N THR A 31 -4.03 -6.29 -1.22
CA THR A 31 -4.15 -5.33 -0.11
C THR A 31 -5.24 -4.27 -0.35
N ASP A 32 -5.59 -3.99 -1.60
CA ASP A 32 -6.60 -3.00 -2.02
C ASP A 32 -8.04 -3.34 -1.59
N LEU A 33 -8.33 -4.62 -1.31
CA LEU A 33 -9.61 -5.02 -0.74
C LEU A 33 -9.73 -4.57 0.72
N ILE A 34 -8.60 -4.52 1.43
CA ILE A 34 -8.53 -4.31 2.87
C ILE A 34 -8.17 -2.87 3.24
N MET A 35 -7.44 -2.16 2.37
CA MET A 35 -7.05 -0.77 2.55
C MET A 35 -7.27 0.01 1.27
N ARG A 36 -7.99 1.13 1.36
CA ARG A 36 -8.22 2.03 0.22
C ARG A 36 -7.93 3.48 0.59
N PRO A 37 -7.33 4.27 -0.32
CA PRO A 37 -7.28 5.71 -0.16
C PRO A 37 -8.67 6.27 -0.45
N THR A 38 -9.16 7.14 0.42
CA THR A 38 -10.49 7.74 0.27
C THR A 38 -10.40 9.19 -0.17
N ALA A 39 -9.47 9.94 0.43
CA ALA A 39 -9.26 11.33 0.11
C ALA A 39 -7.80 11.71 0.30
N ILE A 40 -7.34 12.61 -0.57
CA ILE A 40 -6.04 13.25 -0.45
C ILE A 40 -6.28 14.74 -0.57
N HIS A 41 -5.83 15.49 0.43
CA HIS A 41 -5.99 16.94 0.49
C HIS A 41 -4.61 17.59 0.57
N TYR A 42 -4.41 18.62 -0.26
CA TYR A 42 -3.26 19.49 -0.20
C TYR A 42 -3.72 20.87 0.28
N ASP A 43 -3.08 21.37 1.34
CA ASP A 43 -3.34 22.68 1.92
C ASP A 43 -2.02 23.28 2.40
N ASP A 44 -1.55 24.34 1.73
CA ASP A 44 -0.39 25.16 2.12
C ASP A 44 0.77 24.35 2.75
N ARG A 45 1.36 23.44 1.96
CA ARG A 45 2.47 22.52 2.33
C ARG A 45 2.08 21.31 3.19
N LYS A 46 0.82 21.13 3.52
CA LYS A 46 0.32 19.93 4.20
C LYS A 46 -0.34 19.00 3.21
N VAL A 47 0.14 17.76 3.16
CA VAL A 47 -0.50 16.69 2.41
C VAL A 47 -1.16 15.75 3.41
N THR A 48 -2.49 15.71 3.39
CA THR A 48 -3.29 14.87 4.29
C THR A 48 -3.89 13.72 3.53
N PHE A 49 -3.69 12.51 4.06
CA PHE A 49 -4.17 11.25 3.51
C PHE A 49 -5.22 10.66 4.44
N VAL A 50 -6.43 10.48 3.93
CA VAL A 50 -7.49 9.74 4.62
C VAL A 50 -7.55 8.34 4.06
N ARG A 51 -7.48 7.35 4.95
CA ARG A 51 -7.54 5.93 4.62
C ARG A 51 -8.74 5.28 5.26
N GLU A 52 -9.27 4.28 4.58
CA GLU A 52 -10.31 3.42 5.13
C GLU A 52 -9.87 1.96 5.17
N THR A 53 -10.23 1.30 6.27
CA THR A 53 -10.08 -0.13 6.47
C THR A 53 -11.48 -0.75 6.68
N PRO A 54 -12.19 -1.16 5.62
CA PRO A 54 -13.58 -1.59 5.69
C PRO A 54 -13.83 -2.78 6.64
N PHE A 55 -12.79 -3.52 6.99
CA PHE A 55 -12.87 -4.71 7.85
C PHE A 55 -12.37 -4.48 9.29
N GLY A 56 -12.20 -3.22 9.72
CA GLY A 56 -11.76 -2.86 11.06
C GLY A 56 -10.26 -2.60 11.16
N GLU A 57 -9.66 -2.91 12.31
CA GLU A 57 -8.21 -2.74 12.52
C GLU A 57 -7.40 -3.74 11.69
N VAL A 58 -6.38 -3.24 11.01
CA VAL A 58 -5.53 -4.04 10.12
C VAL A 58 -4.08 -3.80 10.47
N TRP A 59 -3.28 -4.87 10.49
CA TRP A 59 -1.82 -4.75 10.62
C TRP A 59 -1.20 -4.61 9.24
N GLY A 60 -0.19 -3.78 9.08
CA GLY A 60 0.40 -3.53 7.77
C GLY A 60 1.78 -2.89 7.82
N VAL A 61 2.49 -3.00 6.70
CA VAL A 61 3.67 -2.20 6.40
C VAL A 61 3.26 -1.18 5.35
N TRP A 62 3.70 0.05 5.52
CA TRP A 62 3.40 1.10 4.56
C TRP A 62 4.63 1.96 4.29
N SER A 63 4.67 2.51 3.08
CA SER A 63 5.72 3.40 2.64
C SER A 63 5.13 4.47 1.74
N THR A 64 5.40 5.71 2.08
CA THR A 64 4.94 6.88 1.33
C THR A 64 6.17 7.63 0.84
N GLU A 65 6.14 8.00 -0.42
CA GLU A 65 7.14 8.84 -1.07
C GLU A 65 6.39 9.95 -1.80
N ILE A 66 6.60 11.19 -1.36
CA ILE A 66 6.05 12.36 -2.01
C ILE A 66 7.11 12.91 -2.96
N ARG A 67 6.73 13.10 -4.22
CA ARG A 67 7.56 13.71 -5.25
C ARG A 67 6.88 15.00 -5.67
N VAL A 68 7.59 16.10 -5.52
CA VAL A 68 7.18 17.36 -6.10
C VAL A 68 7.85 17.48 -7.45
N THR A 69 7.06 17.53 -8.52
CA THR A 69 7.58 17.65 -9.88
C THR A 69 7.45 19.10 -10.30
N GLY A 70 8.57 19.81 -10.39
CA GLY A 70 8.65 21.13 -11.00
C GLY A 70 8.97 21.03 -12.50
N THR A 71 9.21 22.17 -13.16
CA THR A 71 9.62 22.25 -14.58
C THR A 71 10.99 21.61 -14.81
N GLY A 72 11.03 20.28 -14.89
CA GLY A 72 12.21 19.48 -15.21
C GLY A 72 12.99 18.94 -14.01
N GLU A 73 12.60 19.25 -12.77
CA GLU A 73 13.22 18.73 -11.55
C GLU A 73 12.22 17.93 -10.69
N GLU A 74 12.69 16.84 -10.08
CA GLU A 74 11.93 16.06 -9.09
C GLU A 74 12.57 16.21 -7.71
N CYS A 75 11.79 16.69 -6.75
CA CYS A 75 12.17 16.72 -5.34
C CYS A 75 11.49 15.55 -4.61
N PRO A 76 12.20 14.46 -4.26
CA PRO A 76 11.61 13.35 -3.50
C PRO A 76 11.76 13.57 -1.99
N SER A 77 10.72 13.23 -1.23
CA SER A 77 10.75 13.20 0.25
C SER A 77 11.67 12.11 0.84
N GLY A 78 12.18 11.22 -0.02
CA GLY A 78 12.73 9.93 0.39
C GLY A 78 11.63 8.92 0.70
N ARG A 79 12.01 7.63 0.73
CA ARG A 79 11.10 6.51 0.97
C ARG A 79 11.36 5.90 2.34
N ASN A 80 10.46 6.14 3.28
CA ASN A 80 10.51 5.51 4.60
C ASN A 80 9.45 4.41 4.68
N ARG A 81 9.86 3.24 5.19
CA ARG A 81 8.94 2.16 5.56
C ARG A 81 8.60 2.30 7.03
N ALA A 82 7.33 2.26 7.35
CA ALA A 82 6.84 2.25 8.71
C ALA A 82 5.86 1.09 8.90
N LEU A 83 5.70 0.67 10.15
CA LEU A 83 4.56 -0.16 10.54
C LEU A 83 3.32 0.72 10.56
N TYR A 84 2.23 0.17 10.08
CA TYR A 84 0.92 0.81 10.17
C TYR A 84 0.52 0.91 11.65
N GLN A 85 0.11 2.10 12.06
CA GLN A 85 -0.46 2.36 13.37
C GLN A 85 -1.88 2.88 13.14
N VAL A 86 -2.86 2.22 13.75
CA VAL A 86 -4.23 2.73 13.79
C VAL A 86 -4.18 4.07 14.54
N LYS A 87 -4.70 5.12 13.91
CA LYS A 87 -4.94 6.42 14.52
C LYS A 87 -6.44 6.68 14.47
N ASP A 88 -6.96 7.43 15.43
CA ASP A 88 -8.41 7.60 15.65
C ASP A 88 -9.19 7.98 14.37
N ASP A 89 -8.59 8.76 13.47
CA ASP A 89 -9.21 9.19 12.20
C ASP A 89 -8.60 8.54 10.95
N ASN A 90 -7.72 7.53 11.10
CA ASN A 90 -6.93 6.92 10.02
C ASN A 90 -6.26 7.91 9.05
N THR A 91 -6.00 9.10 9.57
CA THR A 91 -5.50 10.22 8.81
C THR A 91 -4.01 10.37 9.06
N VAL A 92 -3.23 10.58 8.00
CA VAL A 92 -1.83 10.98 8.16
C VAL A 92 -1.55 12.22 7.36
N THR A 93 -0.94 13.18 8.06
CA THR A 93 -0.51 14.44 7.50
C THR A 93 1.01 14.44 7.37
N TYR A 94 1.47 14.81 6.18
CA TYR A 94 2.88 15.06 5.87
C TYR A 94 3.08 16.54 5.64
N TYR A 95 4.16 17.07 6.18
CA TYR A 95 4.57 18.45 5.96
C TYR A 95 5.68 18.46 4.92
N LEU A 96 5.48 19.23 3.85
CA LEU A 96 6.49 19.51 2.85
C LEU A 96 7.50 20.48 3.47
N GLY A 97 8.63 19.93 3.88
CA GLY A 97 9.73 20.68 4.48
C GLY A 97 10.59 21.39 3.42
N PRO A 98 11.71 21.99 3.83
CA PRO A 98 12.58 22.77 2.94
C PRO A 98 13.14 21.99 1.74
N TRP A 99 13.13 20.66 1.80
CA TRP A 99 13.52 19.79 0.69
C TRP A 99 12.63 19.95 -0.55
N ALA A 100 11.39 20.42 -0.38
CA ALA A 100 10.39 20.57 -1.43
C ALA A 100 10.32 21.98 -2.02
N ASP A 101 10.90 23.00 -1.35
CA ASP A 101 10.70 24.43 -1.66
C ASP A 101 11.00 24.75 -3.13
N ARG A 102 12.15 24.29 -3.63
CA ARG A 102 12.57 24.53 -5.02
C ARG A 102 11.59 24.01 -6.07
N CYS A 103 10.95 22.87 -5.81
CA CYS A 103 9.98 22.29 -6.72
C CYS A 103 8.57 22.87 -6.51
N LEU A 104 8.22 23.29 -5.30
CA LEU A 104 6.96 23.97 -5.01
C LEU A 104 6.89 25.36 -5.66
N GLU A 105 8.01 26.09 -5.70
CA GLU A 105 8.12 27.39 -6.38
C GLU A 105 7.95 27.28 -7.91
N GLN A 106 8.27 26.12 -8.50
CA GLN A 106 8.14 25.87 -9.94
C GLN A 106 6.72 25.51 -10.37
N GLY A 107 5.80 25.33 -9.41
CA GLY A 107 4.41 24.99 -9.67
C GLY A 107 4.14 23.48 -9.77
N PRO A 108 2.85 23.09 -9.96
CA PRO A 108 2.39 21.70 -9.99
C PRO A 108 3.05 20.86 -11.11
N PRO A 109 3.03 19.51 -11.00
CA PRO A 109 2.20 18.70 -10.10
C PRO A 109 2.91 18.08 -8.88
N LEU A 110 2.11 17.76 -7.85
CA LEU A 110 2.51 16.89 -6.73
C LEU A 110 2.18 15.44 -7.06
N VAL A 111 3.18 14.57 -7.07
CA VAL A 111 2.99 13.11 -7.28
C VAL A 111 3.26 12.40 -5.97
N ILE A 112 2.26 11.70 -5.45
CA ILE A 112 2.42 10.86 -4.28
C ILE A 112 2.44 9.41 -4.72
N VAL A 113 3.47 8.69 -4.28
CA VAL A 113 3.61 7.25 -4.46
C VAL A 113 3.48 6.57 -3.11
N ASP A 114 2.37 5.88 -2.94
CA ASP A 114 2.08 5.07 -1.77
C ASP A 114 2.28 3.59 -2.08
N THR A 115 2.90 2.87 -1.15
CA THR A 115 3.03 1.41 -1.20
C THR A 115 2.52 0.83 0.11
N TRP A 116 1.45 0.05 0.04
CA TRP A 116 0.83 -0.57 1.21
C TRP A 116 0.88 -2.07 1.11
N GLN A 117 1.07 -2.71 2.26
CA GLN A 117 1.07 -4.15 2.39
C GLN A 117 0.38 -4.54 3.68
N ALA A 118 -0.83 -5.07 3.59
CA ALA A 118 -1.54 -5.59 4.75
C ALA A 118 -0.96 -6.96 5.18
N LEU A 119 -1.06 -7.26 6.47
CA LEU A 119 -0.65 -8.52 7.08
C LEU A 119 -1.89 -9.26 7.58
N LEU A 120 -2.20 -10.41 6.97
CA LEU A 120 -3.25 -11.30 7.46
C LEU A 120 -2.84 -11.83 8.85
N PHE A 121 -3.74 -11.69 9.83
CA PHE A 121 -3.48 -12.03 11.24
C PHE A 121 -2.20 -11.38 11.82
N GLY A 122 -1.75 -10.26 11.25
CA GLY A 122 -0.51 -9.60 11.68
C GLY A 122 0.79 -10.28 11.26
N VAL A 123 0.74 -11.40 10.52
CA VAL A 123 1.94 -12.20 10.19
C VAL A 123 2.09 -12.48 8.71
N ILE A 124 1.02 -12.80 7.99
CA ILE A 124 1.13 -13.28 6.60
C ILE A 124 1.00 -12.09 5.64
N PRO A 125 2.07 -11.68 4.92
CA PRO A 125 2.08 -10.42 4.21
C PRO A 125 1.37 -10.48 2.85
N LEU A 126 0.19 -9.89 2.71
CA LEU A 126 -0.57 -9.90 1.45
C LEU A 126 0.22 -9.24 0.32
N ARG A 127 -0.28 -9.39 -0.91
CA ARG A 127 0.33 -8.75 -2.08
C ARG A 127 0.33 -7.22 -1.88
N PRO A 128 1.49 -6.56 -2.00
CA PRO A 128 1.56 -5.11 -1.85
C PRO A 128 0.82 -4.43 -2.99
N VAL A 129 0.16 -3.33 -2.67
CA VAL A 129 -0.44 -2.42 -3.66
C VAL A 129 0.41 -1.17 -3.75
N ARG A 130 0.66 -0.72 -4.98
CA ARG A 130 1.30 0.57 -5.24
C ARG A 130 0.27 1.49 -5.86
N ILE A 131 0.08 2.64 -5.24
CA ILE A 131 -0.86 3.66 -5.64
C ILE A 131 -0.05 4.89 -6.01
N THR A 132 -0.41 5.53 -7.12
CA THR A 132 0.21 6.77 -7.57
C THR A 132 -0.90 7.78 -7.81
N THR A 133 -0.87 8.84 -7.01
CA THR A 133 -1.85 9.92 -7.10
C THR A 133 -1.14 11.18 -7.57
N VAL A 134 -1.72 11.83 -8.57
CA VAL A 134 -1.27 13.15 -9.02
C VAL A 134 -2.26 14.17 -8.47
N ILE A 135 -1.75 15.15 -7.75
CA ILE A 135 -2.51 16.31 -7.28
C ILE A 135 -2.13 17.50 -8.16
N GLU A 136 -3.12 17.99 -8.89
CA GLU A 136 -3.04 19.28 -9.56
C GLU A 136 -3.33 20.35 -8.52
N ILE A 137 -2.35 21.22 -8.26
CA ILE A 137 -2.53 22.39 -7.42
C ILE A 137 -3.18 23.44 -8.30
N ALA A 138 -4.48 23.68 -8.12
CA ALA A 138 -5.14 24.83 -8.76
C ALA A 138 -4.60 26.11 -8.09
N GLU A 139 -4.11 27.04 -8.90
CA GLU A 139 -3.74 28.41 -8.47
C GLU A 139 -4.93 29.19 -7.94
#